data_AF-A0A1U7M5I2-F1
#
_entry.id   AF-A0A1U7M5I2-F1
#
_cell.length_a   1.000
_cell.length_b   1.000
_cell.length_c   1.000
_cell.angle_alpha   90.00
_cell.angle_beta   90.00
_cell.angle_gamma   90.00
#
_symmetry.space_group_name_H-M   'P 1'
#
loop_
_entity.id
_entity.type
_entity.pdbx_description
1 polymer ?
#
loop_
_entity_poly.entity_id
_entity_poly.type
_entity_poly.pdbx_seq_one_letter_code
_entity_poly.pdbx_strand_id
1 'polypeptide(L)' 'MKKKDMFKASYNKKIYEFVGKWGCDIILSPVEAEDDQCLIYTANEIKEFLETGELERIIK' A
#
# COMPACT_ATOMS: atom_id res chain seq x y z
N MET A 1 -9.78 3.51 3.81
CA MET A 1 -9.14 3.30 2.49
C MET A 1 -10.20 3.17 1.41
N LYS A 2 -9.95 3.75 0.25
CA LYS A 2 -10.71 3.60 -1.00
C LYS A 2 -9.74 3.24 -2.13
N LYS A 3 -10.19 2.49 -3.13
CA LYS A 3 -9.37 2.18 -4.30
C LYS A 3 -8.75 3.47 -4.87
N LYS A 4 -7.52 3.37 -5.40
CA LYS A 4 -6.68 4.49 -5.83
C LYS A 4 -6.06 5.34 -4.72
N ASP A 5 -6.25 4.99 -3.44
CA ASP A 5 -5.40 5.54 -2.38
C ASP A 5 -3.95 5.14 -2.63
N MET A 6 -3.03 6.09 -2.51
CA MET A 6 -1.59 5.87 -2.72
C MET A 6 -0.84 5.90 -1.40
N PHE A 7 0.15 5.04 -1.28
CA PHE A 7 0.98 4.86 -0.10
C PHE A 7 2.45 4.90 -0.49
N LYS A 8 3.26 5.63 0.27
CA LYS A 8 4.71 5.60 0.18
C LYS A 8 5.24 4.66 1.25
N ALA A 9 6.07 3.70 0.85
CA ALA A 9 6.74 2.80 1.78
C ALA A 9 8.04 3.40 2.32
N SER A 10 8.27 3.34 3.63
CA SER A 10 9.45 3.91 4.28
C SER A 10 10.74 3.19 3.89
N TYR A 11 10.67 1.86 3.73
CA TYR A 11 11.82 0.96 3.58
C TYR A 11 12.46 0.95 2.19
N ASN A 12 11.68 1.22 1.13
CA ASN A 12 12.18 1.28 -0.26
C ASN A 12 11.84 2.59 -0.97
N LYS A 13 11.12 3.51 -0.32
CA LYS A 13 10.65 4.79 -0.85
C LYS A 13 9.73 4.70 -2.07
N LYS A 14 9.30 3.50 -2.45
CA LYS A 14 8.39 3.26 -3.58
C LYS A 14 6.96 3.67 -3.23
N ILE A 15 6.19 3.94 -4.28
CA ILE A 15 4.77 4.30 -4.18
C ILE A 15 3.93 3.12 -4.66
N TYR A 16 2.92 2.79 -3.86
CA TYR A 16 1.97 1.73 -4.16
C TYR A 16 0.54 2.28 -4.16
N GLU A 17 -0.29 1.76 -5.05
CA GLU A 17 -1.72 2.04 -5.15
C GLU A 17 -2.55 0.91 -4.55
N PHE A 18 -3.55 1.22 -3.73
CA PHE A 18 -4.57 0.25 -3.35
C PHE A 18 -5.50 -0.08 -4.53
N VAL A 19 -5.33 -1.28 -5.09
CA VAL A 19 -6.04 -1.75 -6.30
C VAL A 19 -7.28 -2.59 -5.98
N GLY A 20 -7.34 -3.20 -4.79
CA GLY A 20 -8.47 -4.01 -4.36
C GLY A 20 -8.12 -4.98 -3.24
N LYS A 21 -9.06 -5.88 -2.95
CA LYS A 21 -8.91 -6.88 -1.90
C LYS A 21 -8.87 -8.29 -2.49
N TRP A 22 -8.10 -9.16 -1.86
CA TRP A 22 -8.13 -10.61 -2.08
C TRP A 22 -8.59 -11.26 -0.77
N GLY A 23 -9.83 -11.76 -0.74
CA GLY A 23 -10.44 -12.19 0.52
C GLY A 23 -10.52 -11.03 1.53
N CYS A 24 -9.90 -11.22 2.70
CA CYS A 24 -9.82 -10.20 3.75
C CYS A 24 -8.62 -9.26 3.59
N ASP A 25 -7.69 -9.57 2.68
CA ASP A 25 -6.43 -8.86 2.52
C ASP A 25 -6.54 -7.72 1.52
N ILE A 26 -5.67 -6.75 1.67
CA ILE A 26 -5.54 -5.52 0.90
C ILE A 26 -4.36 -5.68 -0.04
N ILE A 27 -4.60 -5.46 -1.33
CA ILE A 27 -3.57 -5.54 -2.37
C ILE A 27 -3.12 -4.14 -2.75
N LEU A 28 -1.81 -3.91 -2.65
CA LEU A 28 -1.14 -2.70 -3.11
C LEU A 28 -0.29 -3.03 -4.34
N SER A 29 -0.56 -2.38 -5.47
CA SER A 29 0.23 -2.51 -6.69
C SER A 29 1.31 -1.43 -6.75
N PRO A 30 2.55 -1.73 -7.14
CA PRO A 30 3.54 -0.68 -7.39
C PRO A 30 3.07 0.25 -8.50
N VAL A 31 3.40 1.54 -8.39
CA VAL A 31 3.12 2.54 -9.42
C VAL A 31 4.20 2.54 -10.51
N GLU A 32 5.42 2.16 -10.16
CA GLU A 32 6.54 2.02 -11.09
C GLU A 32 6.31 0.82 -12.02
N ALA A 33 6.24 1.06 -13.33
CA ALA A 33 5.87 0.02 -14.31
C ALA A 33 6.88 -1.13 -14.47
N GLU A 34 8.12 -0.91 -14.01
CA GLU A 34 9.19 -1.93 -14.02
C GLU A 34 9.12 -2.86 -12.81
N ASP A 35 8.32 -2.52 -11.80
CA ASP A 35 8.09 -3.36 -10.61
C ASP A 35 6.79 -4.14 -10.79
N ASP A 36 6.87 -5.46 -10.78
CA ASP A 36 5.74 -6.37 -10.94
C ASP A 36 5.28 -7.02 -9.62
N GLN A 37 5.90 -6.63 -8.50
CA GLN A 37 5.61 -7.23 -7.19
C GLN A 37 4.53 -6.45 -6.43
N CYS A 38 3.33 -7.01 -6.39
CA CYS A 38 2.26 -6.54 -5.51
C CYS A 38 2.55 -6.89 -4.04
N LEU A 39 2.10 -6.03 -3.15
CA LEU A 39 2.10 -6.27 -1.70
C LEU A 39 0.69 -6.68 -1.25
N ILE A 40 0.62 -7.63 -0.32
CA ILE A 40 -0.63 -8.11 0.25
C ILE A 40 -0.52 -8.02 1.76
N TYR A 41 -1.45 -7.32 2.39
CA TYR A 41 -1.49 -7.11 3.83
C TYR A 41 -2.90 -7.23 4.36
N THR A 42 -3.06 -7.70 5.58
CA THR A 42 -4.31 -7.60 6.32
C THR A 42 -4.65 -6.13 6.60
N ALA A 43 -5.92 -5.86 6.92
CA ALA A 43 -6.34 -4.53 7.34
C ALA A 43 -5.64 -4.05 8.63
N ASN A 44 -5.28 -4.97 9.52
CA ASN A 44 -4.57 -4.64 10.75
C ASN A 44 -3.10 -4.25 10.48
N GLU A 45 -2.41 -4.97 9.61
CA GLU A 45 -1.02 -4.62 9.22
C GLU A 45 -0.98 -3.25 8.55
N ILE A 46 -1.88 -2.94 7.62
CA ILE A 46 -1.94 -1.60 7.03
C ILE A 46 -2.15 -0.52 8.10
N LYS A 47 -3.05 -0.78 9.07
CA LYS A 47 -3.29 0.16 10.16
C LYS A 47 -2.01 0.38 10.98
N GLU A 48 -1.35 -0.71 11.37
CA GLU A 48 -0.09 -0.64 12.12
C GLU A 48 0.98 0.13 11.34
N PHE A 49 1.17 -0.14 10.05
CA PHE A 49 2.14 0.56 9.22
C PHE A 49 1.86 2.05 9.07
N LEU A 50 0.58 2.44 9.05
CA LEU A 50 0.19 3.85 9.05
C LEU A 50 0.48 4.52 10.42
N GLU A 51 0.30 3.79 11.51
CA GLU A 51 0.57 4.27 12.88
C GLU A 51 2.08 4.37 13.17
N THR A 52 2.89 3.45 12.63
CA THR A 52 4.35 3.43 12.81
C THR A 52 5.11 4.27 11.79
N GLY A 53 4.44 4.71 10.71
CA GLY A 53 5.05 5.48 9.61
C GLY A 53 5.79 4.63 8.58
N GLU A 54 5.65 3.30 8.64
CA GLU A 54 6.18 2.38 7.62
C GLU A 54 5.44 2.51 6.28
N LEU A 55 4.17 2.92 6.33
CA LEU A 55 3.40 3.39 5.19
C LEU A 55 2.90 4.81 5.46
N GLU A 56 3.09 5.71 4.50
CA GLU A 56 2.55 7.06 4.54
C GLU A 56 1.51 7.23 3.44
N ARG A 57 0.30 7.67 3.79
CA ARG A 57 -0.75 7.94 2.80
C ARG A 57 -0.45 9.25 2.06
N ILE A 58 -0.36 9.18 0.73
CA ILE A 58 -0.14 10.35 -0.12
C ILE A 58 -1.50 11.00 -0.38
N ILE A 59 -1.70 12.22 0.13
CA ILE A 59 -2.88 13.04 -0.16
C ILE A 59 -2.52 13.91 -1.38
N LYS A 60 -3.28 13.78 -2.46
CA LYS A 60 -3.25 14.74 -3.58
C LYS A 60 -4.10 15.95 -3.26
#